data_AF-Q9R6H7-F1
#
_entry.id   AF-Q9R6H7-F1
#
_cell.length_a   1.000
_cell.length_b   1.000
_cell.length_c   1.000
_cell.angle_alpha   90.00
_cell.angle_beta   90.00
_cell.angle_gamma   90.00
#
_symmetry.space_group_name_H-M   'P 1'
#
loop_
_entity.id
_entity.type
_entity.pdbx_description
1 polymer ?
#
loop_
_entity_poly.entity_id
_entity_poly.type
_entity_poly.pdbx_seq_one_letter_code
_entity_poly.pdbx_strand_id
1 'polypeptide(L)'
;MTRFAAGHTKEVAARHYADVPALRPLHEATIADAFTEAVTSALSSTVLTPEQEETWRNDPVAASKAAPEGCDPMSLLDGKQDIWLASCGGFFSSPYAEHGSPCSQPFWGCLECPNAVITTRKLPAILSFLAFLEGQRLLLSASHWATKFATAHARITMQILPAFGSATVEEARRVLASEPVSNYMPPEALL
;
A
#
# COMPACT_ATOMS: atom_id res chain seq x y z
N MET A 1 -10.80 -17.51 -18.03
CA MET A 1 -11.04 -16.18 -18.62
C MET A 1 -12.09 -16.30 -19.72
N THR A 2 -13.32 -15.87 -19.44
CA THR A 2 -14.40 -15.82 -20.43
C THR A 2 -14.10 -14.71 -21.43
N ARG A 3 -13.90 -15.03 -22.71
CA ARG A 3 -13.59 -14.04 -23.75
C ARG A 3 -14.85 -13.25 -24.10
N PHE A 4 -14.93 -11.99 -23.64
CA PHE A 4 -16.05 -11.05 -23.88
C PHE A 4 -16.41 -10.85 -25.37
N ALA A 5 -15.44 -11.02 -26.29
CA ALA A 5 -15.63 -10.83 -27.72
C ALA A 5 -15.31 -12.09 -28.54
N ALA A 6 -15.76 -13.27 -28.10
CA ALA A 6 -15.55 -14.50 -28.86
C ALA A 6 -16.55 -14.59 -30.03
N GLY A 7 -16.05 -14.62 -31.27
CA GLY A 7 -16.86 -14.81 -32.48
C GLY A 7 -17.45 -13.53 -33.08
N HIS A 8 -17.12 -12.35 -32.54
CA HIS A 8 -17.52 -11.05 -33.07
C HIS A 8 -16.51 -9.97 -32.68
N THR A 9 -16.59 -8.79 -33.30
CA THR A 9 -15.75 -7.66 -32.92
C THR A 9 -16.09 -7.18 -31.51
N LYS A 10 -15.16 -6.47 -30.86
CA LYS A 10 -15.39 -5.83 -29.55
C LYS A 10 -16.56 -4.84 -29.60
N GLU A 11 -16.74 -4.17 -30.74
CA GLU A 11 -17.79 -3.17 -30.92
C GLU A 11 -19.18 -3.81 -31.05
N VAL A 12 -19.27 -4.94 -31.77
CA VAL A 12 -20.49 -5.76 -31.81
C VAL A 12 -20.78 -6.38 -30.44
N ALA A 13 -19.74 -6.84 -29.72
CA ALA A 13 -19.85 -7.31 -28.33
C ALA A 13 -20.48 -6.25 -27.45
N ALA A 14 -19.91 -5.04 -27.47
CA ALA A 14 -20.34 -3.93 -26.63
C ALA A 14 -21.77 -3.48 -26.93
N ARG A 15 -22.14 -3.36 -28.23
CA ARG A 15 -23.46 -2.88 -28.62
C ARG A 15 -24.60 -3.88 -28.39
N HIS A 16 -24.33 -5.17 -28.56
CA HIS A 16 -25.40 -6.18 -28.62
C HIS A 16 -25.36 -7.21 -27.50
N TYR A 17 -24.21 -7.38 -26.84
CA TYR A 17 -23.99 -8.47 -25.90
C TYR A 17 -23.41 -8.04 -24.56
N ALA A 18 -23.11 -6.75 -24.34
CA ALA A 18 -22.63 -6.27 -23.06
C ALA A 18 -23.69 -6.48 -21.97
N ASP A 19 -24.91 -5.99 -22.17
CA ASP A 19 -25.97 -6.01 -21.16
C ASP A 19 -26.82 -7.29 -21.17
N VAL A 20 -26.16 -8.45 -21.10
CA VAL A 20 -26.85 -9.74 -20.92
C VAL A 20 -26.74 -10.21 -19.46
N PRO A 21 -27.80 -10.82 -18.88
CA PRO A 21 -27.78 -11.23 -17.48
C PRO A 21 -26.60 -12.14 -17.09
N ALA A 22 -26.13 -12.97 -18.02
CA ALA A 22 -25.00 -13.87 -17.82
C ALA A 22 -23.66 -13.14 -17.58
N LEU A 23 -23.53 -11.87 -18.00
CA LEU A 23 -22.32 -11.07 -17.81
C LEU A 23 -22.35 -10.19 -16.55
N ARG A 24 -23.48 -10.14 -15.83
CA ARG A 24 -23.59 -9.35 -14.60
C ARG A 24 -22.45 -9.60 -13.59
N PRO A 25 -22.06 -10.86 -13.28
CA PRO A 25 -20.94 -11.10 -12.36
C PRO A 25 -19.61 -10.52 -12.85
N LEU A 26 -19.37 -10.53 -14.17
CA LEU A 26 -18.16 -9.95 -14.77
C LEU A 26 -18.17 -8.42 -14.68
N HIS A 27 -19.31 -7.79 -14.93
CA HIS A 27 -19.45 -6.34 -14.79
C HIS A 27 -19.25 -5.88 -13.35
N GLU A 28 -19.89 -6.55 -12.39
CA GLU A 28 -19.76 -6.24 -10.97
C GLU A 28 -18.31 -6.37 -10.50
N ALA A 29 -17.61 -7.44 -10.91
CA ALA A 29 -16.18 -7.59 -10.66
C ALA A 29 -15.36 -6.47 -11.30
N THR A 30 -15.61 -6.12 -12.56
CA THR A 30 -14.87 -5.06 -13.26
C THR A 30 -15.07 -3.69 -12.61
N ILE A 31 -16.29 -3.37 -12.16
CA ILE A 31 -16.59 -2.12 -11.44
C ILE A 31 -15.88 -2.11 -10.08
N ALA A 32 -15.92 -3.22 -9.33
CA ALA A 32 -15.23 -3.35 -8.06
C ALA A 32 -13.71 -3.18 -8.22
N ASP A 33 -13.13 -3.79 -9.26
CA ASP A 33 -11.71 -3.66 -9.60
C ASP A 33 -11.37 -2.20 -9.93
N ALA A 34 -12.17 -1.53 -10.77
CA ALA A 34 -11.96 -0.13 -11.14
C ALA A 34 -12.05 0.83 -9.95
N PHE A 35 -13.01 0.63 -9.04
CA PHE A 35 -13.07 1.44 -7.82
C PHE A 35 -11.89 1.16 -6.88
N THR A 36 -11.48 -0.09 -6.76
CA THR A 36 -10.30 -0.47 -5.97
C THR A 36 -9.05 0.19 -6.53
N GLU A 37 -8.86 0.18 -7.85
CA GLU A 37 -7.76 0.84 -8.54
C GLU A 37 -7.80 2.36 -8.33
N ALA A 38 -8.95 2.99 -8.52
CA ALA A 38 -9.11 4.44 -8.35
C ALA A 38 -8.80 4.90 -6.91
N VAL A 39 -9.32 4.18 -5.91
CA VAL A 39 -9.05 4.45 -4.48
C VAL A 39 -7.57 4.26 -4.18
N THR A 40 -6.97 3.17 -4.67
CA THR A 40 -5.54 2.90 -4.49
C THR A 40 -4.67 3.97 -5.16
N SER A 41 -5.04 4.42 -6.35
CA SER A 41 -4.30 5.48 -7.04
C SER A 41 -4.43 6.83 -6.35
N ALA A 42 -5.57 7.11 -5.71
CA ALA A 42 -5.84 8.41 -5.10
C ALA A 42 -5.30 8.54 -3.67
N LEU A 43 -5.23 7.44 -2.92
CA LEU A 43 -5.05 7.46 -1.45
C LEU A 43 -3.96 6.50 -1.00
N SER A 44 -2.87 6.36 -1.75
CA SER A 44 -1.88 5.36 -1.36
C SER A 44 -0.45 5.84 -1.38
N SER A 45 0.30 5.32 -0.40
CA SER A 45 1.73 5.55 -0.27
C SER A 45 2.47 5.12 -1.53
N THR A 46 3.51 5.86 -1.90
CA THR A 46 4.39 5.44 -2.99
C THR A 46 5.16 4.20 -2.54
N VAL A 47 5.09 3.12 -3.31
CA VAL A 47 5.91 1.91 -3.07
C VAL A 47 7.05 1.93 -4.09
N LEU A 48 8.29 1.88 -3.60
CA LEU A 48 9.48 1.83 -4.43
C LEU A 48 10.09 0.44 -4.38
N THR A 49 10.13 -0.21 -5.54
CA THR A 49 10.91 -1.42 -5.77
C THR A 49 12.42 -1.12 -5.68
N PRO A 50 13.28 -2.12 -5.43
CA PRO A 50 14.73 -1.93 -5.42
C PRO A 50 15.26 -1.22 -6.68
N GLU A 51 14.72 -1.56 -7.84
CA GLU A 51 15.10 -0.96 -9.13
C GLU A 51 14.67 0.51 -9.22
N GLN A 52 13.51 0.85 -8.67
CA GLN A 52 13.04 2.24 -8.60
C GLN A 52 13.84 3.05 -7.57
N GLU A 53 14.24 2.45 -6.44
CA GLU A 53 15.16 3.10 -5.49
C GLU A 53 16.49 3.43 -6.17
N GLU A 54 17.08 2.49 -6.91
CA GLU A 54 18.31 2.73 -7.68
C GLU A 54 18.10 3.81 -8.76
N THR A 55 16.97 3.78 -9.48
CA THR A 55 16.60 4.82 -10.45
C THR A 55 16.54 6.20 -9.78
N TRP A 56 15.92 6.30 -8.60
CA TRP A 56 15.85 7.56 -7.85
C TRP A 56 17.22 8.05 -7.40
N ARG A 57 18.12 7.14 -7.00
CA ARG A 57 19.51 7.51 -6.64
C ARG A 57 20.30 8.02 -7.85
N ASN A 58 20.07 7.46 -9.03
CA ASN A 58 20.78 7.81 -10.26
C ASN A 58 20.22 9.06 -10.95
N ASP A 59 18.95 9.40 -10.74
CA ASP A 59 18.32 10.64 -11.23
C ASP A 59 17.54 11.37 -10.11
N PRO A 60 18.23 12.14 -9.26
CA PRO A 60 17.58 12.89 -8.17
C PRO A 60 16.58 13.94 -8.66
N VAL A 61 16.73 14.44 -9.89
CA VAL A 61 15.83 15.45 -10.46
C VAL A 61 14.49 14.81 -10.82
N ALA A 62 14.51 13.65 -11.46
CA ALA A 62 13.29 12.87 -11.72
C ALA A 62 12.66 12.38 -10.41
N ALA A 63 13.49 11.90 -9.46
CA ALA A 63 13.02 11.48 -8.14
C ALA A 63 12.29 12.61 -7.40
N SER A 64 12.81 13.84 -7.44
CA SER A 64 12.17 14.98 -6.76
C SER A 64 10.80 15.35 -7.34
N LYS A 65 10.53 15.02 -8.60
CA LYS A 65 9.21 15.21 -9.23
C LYS A 65 8.20 14.12 -8.86
N ALA A 66 8.70 12.93 -8.55
CA ALA A 66 7.89 11.76 -8.20
C ALA A 66 7.68 11.61 -6.68
N ALA A 67 8.59 12.14 -5.87
CA ALA A 67 8.49 12.15 -4.43
C ALA A 67 7.35 13.06 -3.94
N PRO A 68 6.86 12.86 -2.70
CA PRO A 68 5.94 13.78 -2.06
C PRO A 68 6.44 15.24 -2.13
N GLU A 69 5.51 16.18 -2.29
CA GLU A 69 5.86 17.58 -2.48
C GLU A 69 6.69 18.14 -1.31
N GLY A 70 7.78 18.85 -1.64
CA GLY A 70 8.67 19.45 -0.65
C GLY A 70 9.61 18.47 0.05
N CYS A 71 9.61 17.21 -0.34
CA CYS A 71 10.49 16.18 0.21
C CYS A 71 11.84 16.10 -0.54
N ASP A 72 12.92 15.81 0.18
CA ASP A 72 14.18 15.37 -0.42
C ASP A 72 14.14 13.84 -0.62
N PRO A 73 14.10 13.33 -1.86
CA PRO A 73 14.05 11.89 -2.14
C PRO A 73 15.25 11.15 -1.56
N MET A 74 16.43 11.76 -1.47
CA MET A 74 17.61 11.09 -0.91
C MET A 74 17.48 10.90 0.59
N SER A 75 16.92 11.88 1.31
CA SER A 75 16.63 11.74 2.74
C SER A 75 15.62 10.63 3.05
N LEU A 76 14.65 10.38 2.16
CA LEU A 76 13.76 9.21 2.26
C LEU A 76 14.53 7.90 2.07
N LEU A 77 15.32 7.80 0.99
CA LEU A 77 16.07 6.59 0.63
C LEU A 77 17.18 6.26 1.64
N ASP A 78 17.75 7.27 2.27
CA ASP A 78 18.78 7.11 3.31
C ASP A 78 18.17 6.85 4.70
N GLY A 79 16.84 6.85 4.80
CA GLY A 79 16.11 6.55 6.04
C GLY A 79 16.10 7.66 7.09
N LYS A 80 16.49 8.88 6.73
CA LYS A 80 16.51 10.03 7.66
C LYS A 80 15.11 10.46 8.09
N GLN A 81 14.10 10.14 7.29
CA GLN A 81 12.70 10.49 7.51
C GLN A 81 11.85 9.26 7.85
N ASP A 82 12.50 8.21 8.34
CA ASP A 82 11.82 6.99 8.72
C ASP A 82 10.88 7.18 9.89
N ILE A 83 9.69 6.67 9.69
CA ILE A 83 8.74 6.32 10.74
C ILE A 83 8.57 4.80 10.73
N TRP A 84 7.67 4.25 11.53
CA TRP A 84 7.61 2.80 11.72
C TRP A 84 7.44 2.00 10.41
N LEU A 85 6.37 2.24 9.64
CA LEU A 85 6.02 1.45 8.46
C LEU A 85 6.44 2.07 7.11
N ALA A 86 6.94 3.30 7.11
CA ALA A 86 7.26 4.05 5.89
C ALA A 86 8.34 5.12 6.16
N SER A 87 8.77 5.82 5.12
CA SER A 87 9.50 7.08 5.22
C SER A 87 8.52 8.23 4.94
N CYS A 88 8.48 9.25 5.79
CA CYS A 88 7.51 10.34 5.70
C CYS A 88 8.10 11.52 4.90
N GLY A 89 7.48 11.86 3.77
CA GLY A 89 7.90 12.98 2.94
C GLY A 89 7.43 14.36 3.42
N GLY A 90 6.52 14.43 4.39
CA GLY A 90 5.92 15.70 4.80
C GLY A 90 5.11 15.61 6.09
N PHE A 91 5.79 15.71 7.24
CA PHE A 91 5.13 15.61 8.56
C PHE A 91 4.25 16.84 8.88
N PHE A 92 4.69 18.04 8.49
CA PHE A 92 3.94 19.30 8.68
C PHE A 92 3.09 19.70 7.46
N SER A 93 3.09 18.87 6.42
CA SER A 93 2.28 19.01 5.20
C SER A 93 1.37 17.80 5.00
N SER A 94 0.93 17.18 6.10
CA SER A 94 0.03 16.02 6.06
C SER A 94 -1.33 16.40 5.49
N PRO A 95 -1.94 15.56 4.63
CA PRO A 95 -3.30 15.80 4.12
C PRO A 95 -4.38 15.60 5.19
N TYR A 96 -4.01 15.13 6.38
CA TYR A 96 -4.91 14.85 7.50
C TYR A 96 -4.82 15.88 8.64
N ALA A 97 -4.06 16.96 8.44
CA ALA A 97 -3.92 18.06 9.37
C ALA A 97 -3.99 19.39 8.63
N GLU A 98 -4.21 20.49 9.36
CA GLU A 98 -4.08 21.83 8.79
C GLU A 98 -2.65 22.06 8.29
N HIS A 99 -2.49 22.82 7.21
CA HIS A 99 -1.17 23.09 6.65
C HIS A 99 -0.26 23.77 7.67
N GLY A 100 0.96 23.22 7.86
CA GLY A 100 1.91 23.67 8.89
C GLY A 100 1.73 23.00 10.25
N SER A 101 0.64 22.28 10.49
CA SER A 101 0.43 21.50 11.71
C SER A 101 1.06 20.11 11.61
N PRO A 102 1.54 19.53 12.73
CA PRO A 102 2.06 18.17 12.74
C PRO A 102 0.98 17.16 12.37
N CYS A 103 1.38 16.08 11.69
CA CYS A 103 0.49 14.98 11.34
C CYS A 103 -0.16 14.36 12.59
N SER A 104 -1.48 14.15 12.54
CA SER A 104 -2.30 13.53 13.59
C SER A 104 -2.64 12.06 13.32
N GLN A 105 -2.18 11.50 12.19
CA GLN A 105 -2.52 10.12 11.82
C GLN A 105 -1.96 9.11 12.82
N PRO A 106 -2.73 8.06 13.14
CA PRO A 106 -2.29 7.00 14.01
C PRO A 106 -1.22 6.12 13.35
N PHE A 107 -0.58 5.29 14.17
CA PHE A 107 0.64 4.51 13.96
C PHE A 107 0.80 3.80 12.60
N TRP A 108 -0.27 3.32 11.96
CA TRP A 108 -0.24 2.63 10.66
C TRP A 108 -0.99 3.36 9.52
N GLY A 109 -1.53 4.56 9.78
CA GLY A 109 -2.20 5.37 8.75
C GLY A 109 -1.28 5.74 7.58
N CYS A 110 0.04 5.66 7.80
CA CYS A 110 1.04 5.89 6.77
C CYS A 110 1.01 4.88 5.63
N LEU A 111 0.37 3.71 5.78
CA LEU A 111 0.18 2.75 4.67
C LEU A 111 -0.74 3.30 3.56
N GLU A 112 -1.54 4.32 3.89
CA GLU A 112 -2.54 4.95 3.02
C GLU A 112 -2.27 6.45 2.81
N CYS A 113 -1.15 6.96 3.33
CA CYS A 113 -0.83 8.37 3.23
C CYS A 113 -0.06 8.66 1.92
N PRO A 114 -0.47 9.64 1.10
CA PRO A 114 0.28 10.01 -0.11
C PRO A 114 1.66 10.61 0.18
N ASN A 115 1.89 11.11 1.40
CA ASN A 115 3.22 11.57 1.82
C ASN A 115 4.15 10.42 2.22
N ALA A 116 3.65 9.18 2.34
CA ALA A 116 4.45 8.06 2.76
C ALA A 116 5.11 7.38 1.56
N VAL A 117 6.40 7.05 1.70
CA VAL A 117 7.16 6.27 0.74
C VAL A 117 7.62 4.97 1.41
N ILE A 118 7.29 3.84 0.81
CA ILE A 118 7.62 2.51 1.29
C ILE A 118 8.73 1.95 0.42
N THR A 119 9.91 1.82 1.02
CA THR A 119 11.11 1.24 0.40
C THR A 119 11.36 -0.17 0.92
N THR A 120 12.29 -0.87 0.27
CA THR A 120 12.72 -2.24 0.61
C THR A 120 13.10 -2.37 2.09
N ARG A 121 13.78 -1.37 2.64
CA ARG A 121 14.21 -1.34 4.06
C ARG A 121 13.05 -1.24 5.06
N LYS A 122 11.83 -0.93 4.63
CA LYS A 122 10.63 -0.93 5.50
C LYS A 122 9.94 -2.29 5.56
N LEU A 123 10.30 -3.23 4.67
CA LEU A 123 9.67 -4.55 4.61
C LEU A 123 9.75 -5.34 5.92
N PRO A 124 10.86 -5.36 6.69
CA PRO A 124 10.88 -6.08 7.97
C PRO A 124 9.83 -5.57 8.96
N ALA A 125 9.64 -4.25 9.06
CA ALA A 125 8.62 -3.66 9.92
C ALA A 125 7.20 -3.98 9.44
N ILE A 126 6.96 -3.93 8.12
CA ILE A 126 5.68 -4.27 7.49
C ILE A 126 5.33 -5.74 7.71
N LEU A 127 6.31 -6.64 7.60
CA LEU A 127 6.13 -8.08 7.85
C LEU A 127 5.84 -8.36 9.34
N SER A 128 6.52 -7.67 10.25
CA SER A 128 6.25 -7.75 11.70
C SER A 128 4.82 -7.30 12.02
N PHE A 129 4.37 -6.20 11.39
CA PHE A 129 3.01 -5.71 11.56
C PHE A 129 1.98 -6.66 10.94
N LEU A 130 2.25 -7.22 9.76
CA LEU A 130 1.37 -8.21 9.14
C LEU A 130 1.16 -9.43 10.05
N ALA A 131 2.24 -9.96 10.64
CA ALA A 131 2.15 -11.07 11.58
C ALA A 131 1.30 -10.70 12.81
N PHE A 132 1.41 -9.47 13.30
CA PHE A 132 0.52 -8.95 14.34
C PHE A 132 -0.95 -8.92 13.90
N LEU A 133 -1.25 -8.38 12.70
CA LEU A 133 -2.61 -8.34 12.16
C LEU A 133 -3.23 -9.74 12.03
N GLU A 134 -2.44 -10.72 11.56
CA GLU A 134 -2.85 -12.12 11.47
C GLU A 134 -3.10 -12.73 12.85
N GLY A 135 -2.24 -12.42 13.83
CA GLY A 135 -2.45 -12.84 15.22
C GLY A 135 -3.75 -12.29 15.82
N GLN A 136 -4.09 -11.02 15.56
CA GLN A 136 -5.35 -10.42 16.02
C GLN A 136 -6.58 -11.10 15.42
N ARG A 137 -6.46 -11.70 14.23
CA ARG A 137 -7.56 -12.42 13.58
C ARG A 137 -7.99 -13.68 14.34
N LEU A 138 -7.11 -14.21 15.19
CA LEU A 138 -7.40 -15.35 16.06
C LEU A 138 -8.09 -14.94 17.38
N LEU A 139 -8.02 -13.66 17.75
CA LEU A 139 -8.51 -13.13 19.03
C LEU A 139 -9.82 -12.37 18.88
N LEU A 140 -10.00 -11.65 17.77
CA LEU A 140 -11.16 -10.81 17.51
C LEU A 140 -12.23 -11.55 16.70
N SER A 141 -13.48 -11.12 16.84
CA SER A 141 -14.53 -11.52 15.89
C SER A 141 -14.17 -11.03 14.48
N ALA A 142 -14.66 -11.73 13.46
CA ALA A 142 -14.39 -11.36 12.07
C ALA A 142 -14.82 -9.91 11.76
N SER A 143 -15.94 -9.45 12.31
CA SER A 143 -16.41 -8.07 12.13
C SER A 143 -15.52 -7.05 12.81
N HIS A 144 -15.15 -7.27 14.08
CA HIS A 144 -14.26 -6.34 14.80
C HIS A 144 -12.88 -6.26 14.17
N TRP A 145 -12.31 -7.41 13.77
CA TRP A 145 -11.05 -7.44 13.06
C TRP A 145 -11.14 -6.67 11.74
N ALA A 146 -12.21 -6.88 10.97
CA ALA A 146 -12.38 -6.23 9.68
C ALA A 146 -12.47 -4.70 9.83
N THR A 147 -13.26 -4.21 10.79
CA THR A 147 -13.39 -2.77 11.06
C THR A 147 -12.06 -2.11 11.40
N LYS A 148 -11.17 -2.81 12.13
CA LYS A 148 -9.88 -2.23 12.57
C LYS A 148 -8.75 -2.40 11.55
N PHE A 149 -8.68 -3.57 10.92
CA PHE A 149 -7.45 -4.03 10.28
C PHE A 149 -7.60 -4.48 8.83
N ALA A 150 -8.83 -4.62 8.30
CA ALA A 150 -9.02 -5.12 6.94
C ALA A 150 -8.28 -4.27 5.91
N THR A 151 -8.38 -2.94 6.03
CA THR A 151 -7.76 -2.00 5.08
C THR A 151 -6.24 -2.09 5.10
N ALA A 152 -5.62 -2.04 6.29
CA ALA A 152 -4.18 -2.17 6.43
C ALA A 152 -3.68 -3.54 5.95
N HIS A 153 -4.37 -4.63 6.30
CA HIS A 153 -4.05 -5.97 5.84
C HIS A 153 -4.14 -6.08 4.31
N ALA A 154 -5.22 -5.58 3.71
CA ALA A 154 -5.43 -5.52 2.27
C ALA A 154 -4.31 -4.76 1.57
N ARG A 155 -3.97 -3.57 2.09
CA ARG A 155 -2.89 -2.73 1.57
C ARG A 155 -1.54 -3.45 1.59
N ILE A 156 -1.21 -4.15 2.67
CA ILE A 156 0.03 -4.91 2.78
C ILE A 156 0.04 -6.10 1.81
N THR A 157 -1.00 -6.94 1.85
CA THR A 157 -1.02 -8.25 1.16
C THR A 157 -1.29 -8.16 -0.33
N MET A 158 -2.06 -7.16 -0.78
CA MET A 158 -2.49 -7.07 -2.18
C MET A 158 -1.71 -6.02 -2.99
N GLN A 159 -1.04 -5.06 -2.33
CA GLN A 159 -0.46 -3.91 -3.02
C GLN A 159 1.01 -3.71 -2.67
N ILE A 160 1.37 -3.69 -1.38
CA ILE A 160 2.75 -3.45 -0.96
C ILE A 160 3.62 -4.67 -1.23
N LEU A 161 3.34 -5.82 -0.60
CA LEU A 161 4.21 -7.00 -0.75
C LEU A 161 4.29 -7.50 -2.20
N PRO A 162 3.20 -7.54 -2.99
CA PRO A 162 3.28 -7.96 -4.39
C PRO A 162 4.08 -7.02 -5.30
N ALA A 163 4.32 -5.77 -4.89
CA ALA A 163 5.19 -4.87 -5.65
C ALA A 163 6.66 -5.31 -5.61
N PHE A 164 7.07 -6.07 -4.59
CA PHE A 164 8.44 -6.54 -4.43
C PHE A 164 8.61 -7.96 -4.99
N GLY A 165 9.80 -8.24 -5.53
CA GLY A 165 10.19 -9.60 -5.91
C GLY A 165 10.21 -10.55 -4.70
N SER A 166 9.88 -11.83 -4.93
CA SER A 166 9.83 -12.85 -3.87
C SER A 166 11.15 -12.98 -3.10
N ALA A 167 12.29 -12.84 -3.77
CA ALA A 167 13.61 -12.88 -3.15
C ALA A 167 13.83 -11.74 -2.16
N THR A 168 13.36 -10.53 -2.49
CA THR A 168 13.43 -9.34 -1.63
C THR A 168 12.57 -9.51 -0.38
N VAL A 169 11.35 -10.05 -0.53
CA VAL A 169 10.46 -10.32 0.60
C VAL A 169 11.04 -11.41 1.51
N GLU A 170 11.62 -12.46 0.95
CA GLU A 170 12.26 -13.53 1.73
C GLU A 170 13.49 -13.03 2.48
N GLU A 171 14.30 -12.16 1.87
CA GLU A 171 15.40 -11.51 2.57
C GLU A 171 14.90 -10.65 3.75
N ALA A 172 13.84 -9.87 3.54
CA ALA A 172 13.24 -9.09 4.62
C ALA A 172 12.70 -9.98 5.76
N ARG A 173 12.19 -11.18 5.46
CA ARG A 173 11.82 -12.18 6.49
C ARG A 173 13.04 -12.68 7.27
N ARG A 174 14.16 -12.95 6.59
CA ARG A 174 15.42 -13.35 7.24
C ARG A 174 15.92 -12.27 8.18
N VAL A 175 15.95 -11.01 7.72
CA VAL A 175 16.32 -9.84 8.54
C VAL A 175 15.42 -9.72 9.76
N LEU A 176 14.10 -9.84 9.60
CA LEU A 176 13.15 -9.79 10.72
C LEU A 176 13.40 -10.92 11.73
N ALA A 177 13.77 -12.11 11.28
CA ALA A 177 14.07 -13.24 12.16
C ALA A 177 15.37 -13.05 12.94
N SER A 178 16.40 -12.42 12.36
CA SER A 178 17.65 -12.11 13.05
C SER A 178 17.56 -10.87 13.93
N GLU A 179 16.78 -9.88 13.52
CA GLU A 179 16.61 -8.59 14.18
C GLU A 179 15.11 -8.28 14.33
N PRO A 180 14.47 -8.78 15.40
CA PRO A 180 13.05 -8.55 15.61
C PRO A 180 12.71 -7.06 15.69
N VAL A 181 11.83 -6.62 14.79
CA VAL A 181 11.32 -5.24 14.78
C VAL A 181 10.10 -5.15 15.69
N SER A 182 10.18 -4.33 16.73
CA SER A 182 9.07 -4.07 17.64
C SER A 182 7.85 -3.50 16.91
N ASN A 183 6.67 -4.03 17.23
CA ASN A 183 5.40 -3.45 16.80
C ASN A 183 5.08 -2.25 17.70
N TYR A 184 5.03 -1.04 17.13
CA TYR A 184 4.69 0.19 17.85
C TYR A 184 3.17 0.38 17.91
N MET A 185 2.47 -0.62 18.44
CA MET A 185 1.02 -0.59 18.61
C MET A 185 0.66 -0.04 20.00
N PRO A 186 -0.24 0.95 20.09
CA PRO A 186 -0.73 1.44 21.37
C PRO A 186 -1.63 0.37 22.01
N PRO A 187 -1.68 0.25 23.35
CA PRO A 187 -2.50 -0.76 24.03
C PRO A 187 -3.99 -0.70 23.64
N GLU A 188 -4.51 0.48 23.33
CA GLU A 188 -5.90 0.71 22.94
C GLU A 188 -6.23 0.06 21.59
N ALA A 189 -5.23 -0.17 20.72
CA ALA A 189 -5.47 -0.88 19.47
C ALA A 189 -5.77 -2.38 19.69
N LEU A 190 -5.44 -2.92 20.87
CA LEU A 190 -5.70 -4.31 21.28
C LEU A 190 -7.10 -4.52 21.88
N LEU A 191 -7.83 -3.44 22.17
CA LEU A 191 -9.19 -3.44 22.77
C LEU A 191 -10.25 -3.28 21.69
#